data_AF-X6LSA1-F1
#
_entry.id   AF-X6LSA1-F1
#
_cell.length_a   1.000
_cell.length_b   1.000
_cell.length_c   1.000
_cell.angle_alpha   90.00
_cell.angle_beta   90.00
_cell.angle_gamma   90.00
#
_symmetry.space_group_name_H-M   'P 1'
#
loop_
_entity.id
_entity.type
_entity.pdbx_description
1 polymer ?
#
loop_
_entity_poly.entity_id
_entity_poly.type
_entity_poly.pdbx_seq_one_letter_code
_entity_poly.pdbx_strand_id
1 'polypeptide(L)'
;NLQQDDFLKGLMDAEGWVKARYLEQFPRLKSMGATAIDIVAAITNSDIVETSEMKIRRKNDWNKYLPNQEACSNRFLEGMALRIEDQHAKRQYFKQKQAAKSAAKDQNSSKKDDKTSTQQQQPEASTAEENNNVSTAQDDDDQQMELID
;
A
#
# COMPACT_ATOMS: atom_id res chain seq x y z
N ASN A 1 5.15 -17.97 7.13
CA ASN A 1 5.85 -16.76 6.62
C ASN A 1 7.20 -16.60 7.30
N LEU A 2 7.40 -15.74 8.32
CA LEU A 2 8.76 -15.43 8.86
C LEU A 2 9.69 -16.61 9.22
N GLN A 3 9.18 -17.81 9.49
CA GLN A 3 10.03 -19.02 9.64
C GLN A 3 10.60 -19.54 8.31
N GLN A 4 9.78 -19.58 7.26
CA GLN A 4 10.04 -20.26 5.98
C GLN A 4 10.36 -19.30 4.82
N ASP A 5 9.94 -18.04 4.93
CA ASP A 5 10.02 -17.05 3.85
C ASP A 5 11.39 -16.36 3.87
N ASP A 6 12.35 -16.95 3.15
CA ASP A 6 13.71 -16.42 3.01
C ASP A 6 13.75 -15.08 2.24
N PHE A 7 12.78 -14.84 1.35
CA PHE A 7 12.64 -13.56 0.65
C PHE A 7 12.25 -12.46 1.63
N LEU A 8 11.25 -12.69 2.50
CA LEU A 8 10.87 -11.73 3.53
C LEU A 8 11.97 -11.54 4.59
N LYS A 9 12.66 -12.62 4.99
CA LYS A 9 13.79 -12.53 5.95
C LYS A 9 14.94 -11.69 5.41
N GLY A 10 15.30 -11.81 4.14
CA GLY A 10 16.35 -10.99 3.52
C GLY A 10 15.94 -9.54 3.21
N LEU A 11 14.68 -9.15 3.46
CA LEU A 11 14.22 -7.76 3.44
C LEU A 11 14.24 -7.08 4.83
N MET A 12 14.54 -7.84 5.88
CA MET A 12 14.68 -7.34 7.25
C MET A 12 16.06 -6.70 7.44
N ASP A 13 16.12 -5.56 8.14
CA ASP A 13 17.38 -5.01 8.65
C ASP A 13 17.85 -5.74 9.93
N ALA A 14 19.01 -5.33 10.48
CA ALA A 14 19.60 -5.96 11.66
C ALA A 14 18.72 -5.90 12.92
N GLU A 15 17.74 -4.99 12.96
CA GLU A 15 16.74 -4.87 14.01
C GLU A 15 15.42 -5.54 13.65
N GLY A 16 15.34 -6.23 12.50
CA GLY A 16 14.17 -6.97 12.04
C GLY A 16 13.12 -6.14 11.30
N TRP A 17 13.39 -4.88 10.98
CA TRP A 17 12.42 -4.03 10.28
C TRP A 17 12.43 -4.25 8.78
N VAL A 18 11.24 -4.24 8.17
CA VAL A 18 11.04 -4.24 6.72
C VAL A 18 10.48 -2.89 6.28
N LYS A 19 11.07 -2.25 5.26
CA LYS A 19 10.54 -1.00 4.69
C LYS A 19 9.19 -1.29 3.99
N ALA A 20 8.15 -0.52 4.31
CA ALA A 20 6.81 -0.71 3.75
C ALA A 20 6.77 -0.63 2.20
N ARG A 21 7.69 0.14 1.58
CA ARG A 21 7.86 0.20 0.11
C ARG A 21 8.28 -1.13 -0.54
N TYR A 22 8.92 -2.02 0.21
CA TYR A 22 9.22 -3.36 -0.30
C TYR A 22 7.94 -4.22 -0.32
N LEU A 23 7.06 -4.04 0.67
CA LEU A 23 5.77 -4.73 0.73
C LEU A 23 4.80 -4.28 -0.38
N GLU A 24 4.82 -3.01 -0.80
CA GLU A 24 4.08 -2.53 -2.00
C GLU A 24 4.32 -3.39 -3.25
N GLN A 25 5.52 -3.98 -3.38
CA GLN A 25 5.88 -4.79 -4.56
C GLN A 25 5.40 -6.24 -4.48
N PHE A 26 4.88 -6.70 -3.32
CA PHE A 26 4.41 -8.06 -3.16
C PHE A 26 3.19 -8.27 -4.06
N PRO A 27 3.10 -9.35 -4.86
CA PRO A 27 2.07 -9.50 -5.89
C PRO A 27 0.64 -9.23 -5.42
N ARG A 28 0.28 -9.69 -4.20
CA ARG A 28 -1.04 -9.49 -3.59
C ARG A 28 -1.32 -8.04 -3.18
N LEU A 29 -0.34 -7.34 -2.59
CA LEU A 29 -0.48 -5.92 -2.22
C LEU A 29 -0.52 -5.03 -3.46
N LYS A 30 0.30 -5.37 -4.46
CA LYS A 30 0.35 -4.71 -5.77
C LYS A 30 -0.95 -4.88 -6.56
N SER A 31 -1.56 -6.08 -6.57
CA SER A 31 -2.87 -6.30 -7.20
C SER A 31 -4.01 -5.59 -6.47
N MET A 32 -3.86 -5.36 -5.16
CA MET A 32 -4.80 -4.60 -4.34
C MET A 32 -4.60 -3.08 -4.46
N GLY A 33 -3.56 -2.62 -5.15
CA GLY A 33 -3.22 -1.19 -5.28
C GLY A 33 -2.74 -0.52 -3.99
N ALA A 34 -2.41 -1.29 -2.95
CA ALA A 34 -2.06 -0.77 -1.63
C ALA A 34 -0.69 -0.07 -1.65
N THR A 35 -0.66 1.20 -1.24
CA THR A 35 0.57 1.96 -1.05
C THR A 35 1.16 1.72 0.34
N ALA A 36 2.43 2.07 0.54
CA ALA A 36 3.11 1.96 1.82
C ALA A 36 2.43 2.78 2.94
N ILE A 37 1.71 3.84 2.59
CA ILE A 37 0.92 4.64 3.54
C ILE A 37 -0.31 3.85 3.99
N ASP A 38 -1.05 3.26 3.04
CA ASP A 38 -2.24 2.44 3.33
C ASP A 38 -1.86 1.20 4.14
N ILE A 39 -0.73 0.57 3.79
CA ILE A 39 -0.16 -0.55 4.53
C ILE A 39 0.11 -0.11 5.97
N VAL A 40 0.94 0.92 6.21
CA VAL A 40 1.26 1.39 7.57
C VAL A 40 -0.01 1.73 8.35
N ALA A 41 -0.94 2.49 7.77
CA ALA A 41 -2.20 2.86 8.41
C ALA A 41 -3.04 1.64 8.86
N ALA A 42 -3.11 0.58 8.03
CA ALA A 42 -3.88 -0.62 8.33
C ALA A 42 -3.30 -1.47 9.49
N ILE A 43 -1.99 -1.38 9.76
CA ILE A 43 -1.31 -2.16 10.82
C ILE A 43 -0.89 -1.35 12.04
N THR A 44 -1.04 -0.02 12.06
CA THR A 44 -0.79 0.82 13.24
C THR A 44 -1.48 0.29 14.50
N ASN A 45 -2.71 -0.24 14.36
CA ASN A 45 -3.52 -0.77 15.46
C ASN A 45 -3.43 -2.31 15.60
N SER A 46 -2.41 -2.96 15.03
CA SER A 46 -2.26 -4.42 15.12
C SER A 46 -1.57 -4.85 16.42
N ASP A 47 -2.01 -5.95 17.04
CA ASP A 47 -1.35 -6.54 18.21
C ASP A 47 -0.12 -7.39 17.86
N ILE A 48 0.03 -7.81 16.60
CA ILE A 48 1.07 -8.76 16.16
C ILE A 48 2.30 -8.03 15.61
N VAL A 49 2.07 -6.92 14.92
CA VAL A 49 3.10 -6.11 14.26
C VAL A 49 3.09 -4.68 14.76
N GLU A 50 4.23 -4.01 14.63
CA GLU A 50 4.44 -2.60 14.96
C GLU A 50 4.97 -1.85 13.75
N THR A 51 4.70 -0.56 13.74
CA THR A 51 5.09 0.38 12.69
C THR A 51 5.99 1.46 13.27
N SER A 52 7.12 1.72 12.61
CA SER A 52 8.00 2.85 12.92
C SER A 52 8.23 3.66 11.64
N GLU A 53 7.69 4.87 11.60
CA GLU A 53 7.62 5.72 10.40
C GLU A 53 7.04 4.99 9.16
N MET A 54 7.91 4.52 8.27
CA MET A 54 7.62 3.80 7.03
C MET A 54 8.21 2.38 7.04
N LYS A 55 8.49 1.83 8.23
CA LYS A 55 8.98 0.48 8.47
C LYS A 55 8.01 -0.33 9.34
N ILE A 56 8.07 -1.64 9.20
CA ILE A 56 7.15 -2.60 9.84
C ILE A 56 7.96 -3.77 10.42
N ARG A 57 7.63 -4.22 11.63
CA ARG A 57 8.28 -5.35 12.32
C ARG A 57 7.25 -6.12 13.16
N ARG A 58 7.57 -7.35 13.56
CA ARG A 58 6.81 -8.12 14.57
C ARG A 58 7.15 -7.63 15.98
N LYS A 59 6.16 -7.39 16.85
CA LYS A 59 6.39 -6.78 18.17
C LYS A 59 7.35 -7.56 19.09
N ASN A 60 7.04 -8.83 19.38
CA ASN A 60 7.74 -9.57 20.44
C ASN A 60 8.97 -10.34 19.94
N ASP A 61 8.75 -11.35 19.10
CA ASP A 61 9.78 -12.36 18.76
C ASP A 61 10.57 -12.06 17.47
N TRP A 62 10.73 -10.80 17.06
CA TRP A 62 11.37 -10.45 15.78
C TRP A 62 12.80 -11.00 15.65
N ASN A 63 13.55 -11.01 16.75
CA ASN A 63 14.93 -11.46 16.82
C ASN A 63 15.09 -12.95 16.44
N LYS A 64 14.09 -13.79 16.74
CA LYS A 64 14.05 -15.22 16.38
C LYS A 64 13.99 -15.46 14.86
N TYR A 65 13.60 -14.45 14.10
CA TYR A 65 13.47 -14.52 12.63
C TYR A 65 14.52 -13.72 11.88
N LEU A 66 15.47 -13.07 12.59
CA LEU A 66 16.65 -12.51 11.94
C LEU A 66 17.39 -13.63 11.21
N PRO A 67 17.75 -13.43 9.94
CA PRO A 67 18.62 -14.38 9.27
C PRO A 67 20.05 -14.26 9.84
N ASN A 68 20.78 -15.37 9.90
CA ASN A 68 22.22 -15.31 10.11
C ASN A 68 22.85 -14.43 9.01
N GLN A 69 23.64 -13.42 9.39
CA GLN A 69 24.16 -12.43 8.44
C GLN A 69 24.96 -13.07 7.29
N GLU A 70 25.64 -14.19 7.56
CA GLU A 70 26.39 -14.94 6.54
C GLU A 70 25.50 -15.65 5.50
N ALA A 71 24.23 -15.91 5.83
CA ALA A 71 23.31 -16.69 5.00
C ALA A 71 22.33 -15.84 4.16
N CYS A 72 22.24 -14.51 4.40
CA CYS A 72 21.20 -13.65 3.79
C CYS A 72 21.70 -12.61 2.78
N SER A 73 22.94 -12.70 2.31
CA SER A 73 23.46 -11.88 1.21
C SER A 73 22.91 -12.31 -0.16
N ASN A 74 21.58 -12.36 -0.27
CA ASN A 74 20.92 -12.70 -1.53
C ASN A 74 20.99 -11.50 -2.48
N ARG A 75 22.00 -11.52 -3.37
CA ARG A 75 22.27 -10.47 -4.38
C ARG A 75 21.04 -10.02 -5.18
N PHE A 76 20.05 -10.89 -5.34
CA PHE A 76 18.76 -10.55 -5.96
C PHE A 76 17.95 -9.54 -5.13
N LEU A 77 17.86 -9.73 -3.81
CA LEU A 77 17.16 -8.82 -2.90
C LEU A 77 17.84 -7.45 -2.84
N GLU A 78 19.17 -7.43 -2.85
CA GLU A 78 19.96 -6.20 -2.88
C GLU A 78 19.74 -5.43 -4.20
N GLY A 79 19.77 -6.12 -5.35
CA GLY A 79 19.42 -5.53 -6.65
C GLY A 79 17.97 -5.05 -6.74
N MET A 80 17.03 -5.72 -6.06
CA MET A 80 15.64 -5.30 -5.97
C MET A 80 15.47 -4.05 -5.08
N ALA A 81 16.13 -4.03 -3.91
CA ALA A 81 16.14 -2.89 -3.01
C ALA A 81 16.66 -1.63 -3.71
N LEU A 82 17.83 -1.71 -4.37
CA LEU A 82 18.41 -0.61 -5.16
C LEU A 82 17.43 -0.10 -6.24
N ARG A 83 16.73 -1.00 -6.94
CA ARG A 83 15.74 -0.63 -7.96
C ARG A 83 14.52 0.09 -7.37
N ILE A 84 14.01 -0.38 -6.23
CA ILE A 84 12.85 0.23 -5.56
C ILE A 84 13.23 1.63 -5.03
N GLU A 85 14.44 1.78 -4.48
CA GLU A 85 14.94 3.06 -3.99
C GLU A 85 15.20 4.06 -5.12
N ASP A 86 15.82 3.66 -6.23
CA ASP A 86 16.00 4.48 -7.42
C ASP A 86 14.65 4.96 -8.00
N GLN A 87 13.67 4.05 -8.16
CA GLN A 87 12.34 4.42 -8.63
C GLN A 87 11.64 5.39 -7.69
N HIS A 88 11.78 5.20 -6.37
CA HIS A 88 11.22 6.11 -5.39
C HIS A 88 11.90 7.50 -5.44
N ALA A 89 13.23 7.56 -5.48
CA ALA A 89 14.00 8.80 -5.60
C ALA A 89 13.61 9.59 -6.86
N LYS A 90 13.51 8.92 -8.01
CA LYS A 90 13.02 9.50 -9.27
C LYS A 90 11.60 10.07 -9.11
N ARG A 91 10.66 9.31 -8.55
CA ARG A 91 9.29 9.79 -8.30
C ARG A 91 9.26 11.05 -7.42
N GLN A 92 10.03 11.10 -6.33
CA GLN A 92 10.10 12.27 -5.47
C GLN A 92 10.73 13.49 -6.16
N TYR A 93 11.81 13.30 -6.92
CA TYR A 93 12.43 14.38 -7.72
C TYR A 93 11.44 14.97 -8.72
N PHE A 94 10.70 14.14 -9.46
CA PHE A 94 9.68 14.62 -10.39
C PHE A 94 8.52 15.33 -9.68
N LYS A 95 8.07 14.85 -8.52
CA LYS A 95 7.04 15.49 -7.70
C LYS A 95 7.47 16.88 -7.23
N GLN A 96 8.70 17.01 -6.71
CA GLN A 96 9.26 18.29 -6.27
C GLN A 96 9.46 19.26 -7.45
N LYS A 97 9.97 18.78 -8.60
CA LYS A 97 10.16 19.60 -9.81
C LYS A 97 8.85 20.12 -10.40
N GLN A 98 7.75 19.38 -10.26
CA GLN A 98 6.42 19.86 -10.63
C GLN A 98 5.89 20.89 -9.62
N ALA A 99 5.99 20.62 -8.32
CA ALA A 99 5.55 21.55 -7.27
C ALA A 99 6.28 22.91 -7.34
N ALA A 100 7.59 22.91 -7.62
CA ALA A 100 8.36 24.13 -7.81
C ALA A 100 7.95 24.92 -9.06
N LYS A 101 7.55 24.23 -10.15
CA LYS A 101 7.06 24.88 -11.37
C LYS A 101 5.68 25.49 -11.21
N SER A 102 4.77 24.88 -10.44
CA SER A 102 3.48 25.50 -10.11
C SER A 102 3.68 26.73 -9.21
N ALA A 103 4.49 26.60 -8.15
CA ALA A 103 4.77 27.73 -7.24
C ALA A 103 5.43 28.94 -7.95
N ALA A 104 6.22 28.71 -8.99
CA ALA A 104 6.80 29.78 -9.81
C ALA A 104 5.82 30.40 -10.83
N LYS A 105 4.69 29.74 -11.15
CA LYS A 105 3.71 30.25 -12.11
C LYS A 105 2.76 31.29 -11.48
N ASP A 106 2.46 31.14 -10.20
CA ASP A 106 1.54 32.02 -9.46
C ASP A 106 2.10 33.44 -9.23
N GLN A 107 3.38 33.69 -9.53
CA GLN A 107 4.01 35.02 -9.42
C GLN A 107 4.01 35.82 -10.74
N ASN A 108 3.44 35.31 -11.83
CA ASN A 108 3.44 36.01 -13.13
C ASN A 108 2.04 36.15 -13.77
N SER A 109 1.04 36.51 -12.96
CA SER A 109 -0.32 36.83 -13.43
C SER A 109 -0.87 38.15 -12.85
N SER A 110 -0.04 39.20 -12.83
CA SER A 110 -0.39 40.51 -12.27
C SER A 110 -0.16 41.69 -13.24
N LYS A 111 -0.60 41.55 -14.50
CA LYS A 111 -0.90 42.69 -15.39
C LYS A 111 -1.64 42.27 -16.68
N LYS A 112 -2.99 42.30 -16.65
CA LYS A 112 -3.81 43.23 -17.47
C LYS A 112 -5.31 42.86 -17.48
N ASP A 113 -6.11 43.90 -17.22
CA ASP A 113 -7.34 44.29 -17.92
C ASP A 113 -8.59 43.37 -17.82
N ASP A 114 -9.39 43.68 -16.81
CA ASP A 114 -10.87 43.81 -16.82
C ASP A 114 -11.66 43.34 -18.07
N LYS A 115 -12.42 42.24 -17.95
CA LYS A 115 -13.89 42.30 -18.08
C LYS A 115 -14.65 41.03 -17.68
N THR A 116 -15.72 41.27 -16.92
CA THR A 116 -16.97 40.51 -16.72
C THR A 116 -17.32 39.42 -17.75
N SER A 117 -17.60 38.18 -17.29
CA SER A 117 -18.94 37.59 -17.49
C SER A 117 -19.28 36.40 -16.58
N THR A 118 -20.52 36.43 -16.10
CA THR A 118 -21.21 35.44 -15.26
C THR A 118 -21.71 34.23 -16.06
N GLN A 119 -21.71 33.02 -15.50
CA GLN A 119 -22.91 32.14 -15.42
C GLN A 119 -22.69 30.82 -14.65
N GLN A 120 -23.60 30.54 -13.71
CA GLN A 120 -24.24 29.24 -13.40
C GLN A 120 -23.35 28.08 -12.87
N GLN A 121 -23.77 27.24 -11.91
CA GLN A 121 -25.01 27.13 -11.13
C GLN A 121 -24.74 26.33 -9.83
N GLN A 122 -25.35 26.76 -8.73
CA GLN A 122 -25.87 25.92 -7.63
C GLN A 122 -27.40 25.75 -7.87
N PRO A 123 -28.20 25.06 -7.03
CA PRO A 123 -27.87 24.15 -5.90
C PRO A 123 -27.43 22.72 -6.36
N GLU A 124 -27.85 21.54 -5.87
CA GLU A 124 -28.97 21.09 -4.99
C GLU A 124 -28.57 19.92 -4.04
N ALA A 125 -29.54 19.50 -3.21
CA ALA A 125 -29.50 18.61 -2.08
C ALA A 125 -30.26 17.26 -2.28
N SER A 126 -30.07 16.37 -1.30
CA SER A 126 -31.06 15.41 -0.74
C SER A 126 -30.95 13.91 -1.01
N THR A 127 -31.36 13.21 0.05
CA THR A 127 -31.97 11.87 0.16
C THR A 127 -31.13 10.62 -0.07
N ALA A 128 -31.10 9.81 0.98
CA ALA A 128 -30.82 8.38 0.91
C ALA A 128 -31.97 7.65 0.22
N GLU A 129 -31.67 6.53 -0.44
CA GLU A 129 -32.68 5.51 -0.71
C GLU A 129 -32.08 4.11 -0.55
N GLU A 130 -32.75 3.34 0.30
CA GLU A 130 -32.56 1.91 0.52
C GLU A 130 -33.08 1.15 -0.69
N ASN A 131 -32.37 0.11 -1.15
CA ASN A 131 -32.96 -0.91 -2.00
C ASN A 131 -32.31 -2.27 -1.74
N ASN A 132 -33.00 -3.08 -0.94
CA ASN A 132 -32.83 -4.53 -0.95
C ASN A 132 -33.22 -5.08 -2.33
N ASN A 133 -32.49 -6.07 -2.85
CA ASN A 133 -33.09 -7.03 -3.76
C ASN A 133 -32.62 -8.44 -3.43
N VAL A 134 -33.59 -9.32 -3.20
CA VAL A 134 -33.44 -10.72 -2.83
C VAL A 134 -33.84 -11.59 -4.02
N SER A 135 -32.99 -12.55 -4.37
CA SER A 135 -33.27 -13.71 -5.22
C SER A 135 -32.19 -14.72 -4.84
N THR A 136 -32.39 -15.68 -3.93
CA THR A 136 -33.37 -16.80 -3.96
C THR A 136 -33.28 -17.62 -5.24
N ALA A 137 -32.39 -18.60 -5.21
CA ALA A 137 -32.48 -19.84 -5.98
C ALA A 137 -31.93 -20.95 -5.07
N GLN A 138 -32.84 -21.67 -4.41
CA GLN A 138 -32.59 -23.04 -4.00
C GLN A 138 -32.83 -23.90 -5.24
N ASP A 139 -31.94 -24.85 -5.48
CA ASP A 139 -32.30 -26.11 -6.11
C ASP A 139 -31.63 -27.21 -5.28
N ASP A 140 -32.42 -28.22 -4.93
CA ASP A 140 -32.03 -29.33 -4.06
C ASP A 140 -31.26 -30.39 -4.87
N ASP A 141 -30.30 -31.08 -4.23
CA ASP A 141 -29.91 -32.44 -4.62
C ASP A 141 -29.34 -33.18 -3.40
N ASP A 142 -30.24 -33.69 -2.57
CA ASP A 142 -29.99 -34.84 -1.69
C ASP A 142 -29.70 -36.07 -2.55
N GLN A 143 -28.60 -36.80 -2.27
CA GLN A 143 -28.31 -38.24 -2.52
C GLN A 143 -26.77 -38.47 -2.62
N GLN A 144 -26.13 -39.50 -2.03
CA GLN A 144 -26.58 -40.62 -1.19
C GLN A 144 -25.54 -40.89 -0.07
N MET A 145 -25.97 -41.58 0.99
CA MET A 145 -25.04 -42.29 1.87
C MET A 145 -24.51 -43.53 1.14
N GLU A 146 -23.24 -43.89 1.35
CA GLU A 146 -22.93 -45.31 1.59
C GLU A 146 -21.77 -45.46 2.58
N LEU A 147 -22.08 -46.14 3.68
CA LEU A 147 -21.15 -46.62 4.68
C LEU A 147 -20.79 -48.06 4.25
N ILE A 148 -19.51 -48.41 4.16
CA ILE A 148 -19.07 -49.81 4.03
C ILE A 148 -17.97 -50.05 5.06
N ASP A 149 -18.12 -51.14 5.82
CA ASP A 149 -17.31 -51.55 6.98
C ASP A 149 -15.84 -51.92 6.66
#